data_AF-A0A6I1GEL8-F1
#
_entry.id   AF-A0A6I1GEL8-F1
#
_cell.length_a   1.000
_cell.length_b   1.000
_cell.length_c   1.000
_cell.angle_alpha   90.00
_cell.angle_beta   90.00
_cell.angle_gamma   90.00
#
_symmetry.space_group_name_H-M   'P 1'
#
loop_
_entity.id
_entity.type
_entity.pdbx_description
1 polymer ?
#
loop_
_entity_poly.entity_id
_entity_poly.type
_entity_poly.pdbx_seq_one_letter_code
_entity_poly.pdbx_strand_id
1 'polypeptide(L)'
;MTTWIATTPDAKLVDRSAEVAATGATAAADLQLDGNEYQALRGFGGCFNELGWLPLQTVTEAERDQIIKELFDPEEMNFTFNRAPVAANDFADHWYSYDEVEGDYDMEHFSVGRDEETLIPYIHRAQEWQPDMRLFSSPWSPPTWMKRPKAYNYGRLIQTPENLKAYAKYLVKYIQAYAEHGITVNQLHVQNEVFADQKFPSALWDAEALKVFIRDYLGPAFDEAGLDTDIWLGTLNGPEDMKWTGGGYGMALNNYNRFVDNILFDDGARHYIKGIAYQWAGQNCIARTHESWPEIELIQSESECGDGQNTWEYAEYVFHLINHYFRNGATAYTYWNMILDDQDSTWGWWQNSLFTITADTHEVRRNPEYYVMRHFSKYVRPGAVLLGTTGHFNSMAIAFRNPDGTVVVVAQNALENEMPFEFADPADASRGLKVTLAPRSFNTFVLD
;
A
#
# COMPACT_ATOMS: atom_id res chain seq x y z
N MET A 1 -10.64 19.56 23.36
CA MET A 1 -10.80 20.68 22.40
C MET A 1 -10.74 20.08 21.01
N THR A 2 -11.68 20.38 20.13
CA THR A 2 -11.70 19.80 18.79
C THR A 2 -10.77 20.56 17.84
N THR A 3 -9.88 19.84 17.16
CA THR A 3 -9.14 20.38 16.02
C THR A 3 -9.84 20.00 14.72
N TRP A 4 -9.97 20.95 13.78
CA TRP A 4 -10.46 20.69 12.42
C TRP A 4 -9.47 21.23 11.38
N ILE A 5 -8.93 20.32 10.57
CA ILE A 5 -8.09 20.67 9.41
C ILE A 5 -8.86 20.35 8.13
N ALA A 6 -8.88 21.29 7.18
CA ALA A 6 -9.60 21.18 5.92
C ALA A 6 -8.70 21.44 4.70
N THR A 7 -8.94 20.71 3.62
CA THR A 7 -8.26 20.89 2.33
C THR A 7 -9.30 20.92 1.20
N THR A 8 -9.20 21.90 0.30
CA THR A 8 -9.98 22.08 -0.93
C THR A 8 -9.02 22.23 -2.12
N PRO A 9 -9.50 22.28 -3.38
CA PRO A 9 -8.66 22.56 -4.55
C PRO A 9 -7.88 23.88 -4.46
N ASP A 10 -8.35 24.86 -3.69
CA ASP A 10 -7.74 26.19 -3.61
C ASP A 10 -7.02 26.47 -2.28
N ALA A 11 -7.34 25.73 -1.21
CA ALA A 11 -6.77 25.96 0.11
C ALA A 11 -6.37 24.63 0.77
N LYS A 12 -5.12 24.50 1.23
CA LYS A 12 -4.54 23.23 1.68
C LYS A 12 -4.26 23.26 3.18
N LEU A 13 -4.69 22.23 3.90
CA LEU A 13 -4.40 22.01 5.34
C LEU A 13 -4.75 23.22 6.23
N VAL A 14 -5.88 23.89 5.96
CA VAL A 14 -6.34 25.06 6.71
C VAL A 14 -6.93 24.63 8.04
N ASP A 15 -6.48 25.25 9.13
CA ASP A 15 -7.10 25.10 10.45
C ASP A 15 -8.42 25.90 10.51
N ARG A 16 -9.52 25.18 10.70
CA ARG A 16 -10.88 25.72 10.82
C ARG A 16 -11.50 25.40 12.19
N SER A 17 -10.68 25.10 13.19
CA SER A 17 -11.15 24.70 14.54
C SER A 17 -12.06 25.74 15.18
N ALA A 18 -11.88 27.03 14.88
CA ALA A 18 -12.73 28.12 15.36
C ALA A 18 -14.18 28.08 14.83
N GLU A 19 -14.44 27.32 13.78
CA GLU A 19 -15.74 27.19 13.13
C GLU A 19 -16.53 25.97 13.62
N VAL A 20 -15.93 25.15 14.48
CA VAL A 20 -16.57 23.96 15.06
C VAL A 20 -17.61 24.38 16.10
N ALA A 21 -18.87 24.02 15.88
CA ALA A 21 -19.91 24.15 16.89
C ALA A 21 -20.01 22.85 17.70
N ALA A 22 -19.67 22.92 18.99
CA ALA A 22 -19.92 21.80 19.92
C ALA A 22 -21.43 21.62 20.12
N THR A 23 -21.94 20.41 19.87
CA THR A 23 -23.39 20.13 19.96
C THR A 23 -23.79 19.53 21.30
N GLY A 24 -22.87 18.83 21.98
CA GLY A 24 -23.22 18.04 23.16
C GLY A 24 -24.18 16.88 22.83
N ALA A 25 -24.28 16.50 21.56
CA ALA A 25 -25.23 15.51 21.09
C ALA A 25 -24.67 14.10 21.19
N THR A 26 -25.49 13.17 21.66
CA THR A 26 -25.20 11.72 21.65
C THR A 26 -25.76 11.01 20.42
N ALA A 27 -26.33 11.76 19.47
CA ALA A 27 -26.87 11.23 18.23
C ALA A 27 -26.72 12.24 17.09
N ALA A 28 -26.41 11.75 15.90
CA ALA A 28 -26.27 12.54 14.68
C ALA A 28 -26.78 11.73 13.48
N ALA A 29 -27.45 12.40 12.54
CA ALA A 29 -27.96 11.77 11.33
C ALA A 29 -26.88 11.57 10.25
N ASP A 30 -25.86 12.43 10.25
CA ASP A 30 -24.80 12.43 9.25
C ASP A 30 -23.77 11.34 9.55
N LEU A 31 -23.12 11.38 10.73
CA LEU A 31 -22.21 10.33 11.16
C LEU A 31 -22.28 10.11 12.68
N GLN A 32 -22.48 8.88 13.12
CA GLN A 32 -22.50 8.54 14.54
C GLN A 32 -21.69 7.26 14.78
N LEU A 33 -20.94 7.20 15.88
CA LEU A 33 -20.37 5.93 16.33
C LEU A 33 -21.49 4.94 16.68
N ASP A 34 -21.30 3.67 16.32
CA ASP A 34 -22.27 2.60 16.59
C ASP A 34 -21.93 1.74 17.83
N GLY A 35 -20.75 1.98 18.42
CA GLY A 35 -20.23 1.28 19.59
C GLY A 35 -19.38 0.04 19.27
N ASN A 36 -19.21 -0.31 18.00
CA ASN A 36 -18.32 -1.40 17.57
C ASN A 36 -16.89 -0.88 17.36
N GLU A 37 -15.93 -1.78 17.57
CA GLU A 37 -14.51 -1.57 17.30
C GLU A 37 -14.01 -2.72 16.44
N TYR A 38 -13.08 -2.42 15.54
CA TYR A 38 -12.51 -3.39 14.62
C TYR A 38 -10.98 -3.48 14.76
N GLN A 39 -10.30 -3.84 13.69
CA GLN A 39 -8.86 -4.09 13.69
C GLN A 39 -8.05 -2.85 14.10
N ALA A 40 -6.91 -3.09 14.75
CA ALA A 40 -5.88 -2.09 14.96
C ALA A 40 -5.09 -1.89 13.67
N LEU A 41 -4.77 -0.64 13.36
CA LEU A 41 -4.04 -0.26 12.16
C LEU A 41 -2.54 -0.37 12.41
N ARG A 42 -1.80 -0.93 11.45
CA ARG A 42 -0.35 -0.82 11.38
C ARG A 42 0.08 0.59 11.05
N GLY A 43 -0.64 1.24 10.13
CA GLY A 43 -0.38 2.59 9.68
C GLY A 43 -0.43 2.74 8.17
N PHE A 44 0.32 3.71 7.68
CA PHE A 44 0.35 4.12 6.29
C PHE A 44 1.79 4.15 5.80
N GLY A 45 1.98 4.12 4.48
CA GLY A 45 3.29 4.36 3.89
C GLY A 45 3.27 4.55 2.39
N GLY A 46 4.43 4.39 1.77
CA GLY A 46 4.62 4.43 0.33
C GLY A 46 5.63 3.41 -0.19
N CYS A 47 5.80 3.34 -1.51
CA CYS A 47 6.81 2.48 -2.13
C CYS A 47 8.10 3.23 -2.48
N PHE A 48 9.24 2.62 -2.14
CA PHE A 48 10.56 3.02 -2.60
C PHE A 48 10.79 2.49 -4.02
N ASN A 49 10.68 3.38 -5.01
CA ASN A 49 10.92 3.07 -6.43
C ASN A 49 12.15 3.84 -6.93
N GLU A 50 12.93 3.26 -7.87
CA GLU A 50 14.15 3.92 -8.38
C GLU A 50 13.82 5.24 -9.07
N LEU A 51 12.76 5.26 -9.90
CA LEU A 51 12.29 6.49 -10.55
C LEU A 51 11.72 7.53 -9.57
N GLY A 52 11.51 7.18 -8.30
CA GLY A 52 11.23 8.14 -7.24
C GLY A 52 12.48 8.66 -6.52
N TRP A 53 13.58 7.91 -6.54
CA TRP A 53 14.87 8.31 -5.98
C TRP A 53 15.66 9.24 -6.91
N LEU A 54 15.62 8.99 -8.22
CA LEU A 54 16.40 9.77 -9.18
C LEU A 54 16.03 11.26 -9.18
N PRO A 55 14.75 11.67 -9.18
CA PRO A 55 14.37 13.08 -9.13
C PRO A 55 14.80 13.77 -7.83
N LEU A 56 14.88 13.04 -6.71
CA LEU A 56 15.40 13.60 -5.45
C LEU A 56 16.87 14.02 -5.52
N GLN A 57 17.63 13.51 -6.51
CA GLN A 57 19.02 13.90 -6.71
C GLN A 57 19.18 15.22 -7.48
N THR A 58 18.10 15.73 -8.11
CA THR A 58 18.15 16.94 -8.94
C THR A 58 17.88 18.22 -8.12
N VAL A 59 17.21 18.09 -6.97
CA VAL A 59 16.94 19.18 -6.01
C VAL A 59 18.08 19.38 -5.02
N THR A 60 18.06 20.49 -4.29
CA THR A 60 19.03 20.75 -3.23
C THR A 60 18.90 19.75 -2.07
N GLU A 61 19.97 19.56 -1.31
CA GLU A 61 19.96 18.68 -0.13
C GLU A 61 18.86 19.08 0.87
N ALA A 62 18.68 20.38 1.11
CA ALA A 62 17.64 20.91 1.99
C ALA A 62 16.21 20.61 1.49
N GLU A 63 15.96 20.71 0.17
CA GLU A 63 14.65 20.36 -0.41
C GLU A 63 14.40 18.86 -0.33
N ARG A 64 15.42 18.05 -0.64
CA ARG A 64 15.38 16.59 -0.50
C ARG A 64 15.05 16.19 0.93
N ASP A 65 15.76 16.76 1.89
CA ASP A 65 15.52 16.58 3.33
C ASP A 65 14.08 16.89 3.69
N GLN A 66 13.57 18.02 3.22
CA GLN A 66 12.24 18.50 3.54
C GLN A 66 11.16 17.56 2.98
N ILE A 67 11.34 17.04 1.75
CA ILE A 67 10.41 16.06 1.16
C ILE A 67 10.38 14.77 1.98
N ILE A 68 11.55 14.19 2.30
CA ILE A 68 11.62 12.95 3.09
C ILE A 68 11.05 13.18 4.50
N LYS A 69 11.38 14.31 5.13
CA LYS A 69 10.80 14.68 6.42
C LYS A 69 9.27 14.70 6.37
N GLU A 70 8.69 15.32 5.36
CA GLU A 70 7.22 15.38 5.23
C GLU A 70 6.55 14.01 5.12
N LEU A 71 7.22 13.05 4.48
CA LEU A 71 6.73 11.68 4.35
C LEU A 71 6.88 10.88 5.65
N PHE A 72 8.01 11.01 6.36
CA PHE A 72 8.41 10.04 7.38
C PHE A 72 8.39 10.55 8.83
N ASP A 73 8.59 11.86 9.06
CA ASP A 73 8.64 12.43 10.42
C ASP A 73 7.32 12.13 11.19
N PRO A 74 7.39 11.68 12.46
CA PRO A 74 6.21 11.46 13.31
C PRO A 74 5.28 12.68 13.46
N GLU A 75 5.82 13.88 13.30
CA GLU A 75 5.05 15.12 13.33
C GLU A 75 4.48 15.50 11.95
N GLU A 76 4.80 14.77 10.87
CA GLU A 76 4.23 14.97 9.53
C GLU A 76 3.36 13.78 9.08
N MET A 77 3.59 13.17 7.92
CA MET A 77 2.80 12.03 7.46
C MET A 77 3.08 10.74 8.25
N ASN A 78 4.21 10.62 8.94
CA ASN A 78 4.51 9.45 9.77
C ASN A 78 4.37 8.10 9.03
N PHE A 79 4.93 7.99 7.83
CA PHE A 79 4.93 6.75 7.05
C PHE A 79 5.74 5.66 7.75
N THR A 80 5.05 4.69 8.33
CA THR A 80 5.59 3.65 9.22
C THR A 80 5.48 2.25 8.63
N PHE A 81 4.77 2.08 7.51
CA PHE A 81 4.58 0.77 6.88
C PHE A 81 4.77 0.90 5.37
N ASN A 82 5.97 0.60 4.89
CA ASN A 82 6.45 0.96 3.55
C ASN A 82 6.79 -0.26 2.71
N ARG A 83 6.85 -0.06 1.39
CA ARG A 83 7.13 -1.11 0.41
C ARG A 83 8.46 -0.89 -0.29
N ALA A 84 9.18 -1.97 -0.59
CA ALA A 84 10.25 -1.97 -1.58
C ALA A 84 10.07 -3.12 -2.59
N PRO A 85 10.55 -2.98 -3.83
CA PRO A 85 10.60 -4.11 -4.74
C PRO A 85 11.77 -5.04 -4.38
N VAL A 86 11.61 -6.33 -4.72
CA VAL A 86 12.73 -7.25 -4.85
C VAL A 86 13.19 -7.20 -6.30
N ALA A 87 14.31 -6.53 -6.55
CA ALA A 87 14.86 -6.16 -7.85
C ALA A 87 13.95 -5.23 -8.66
N ALA A 88 14.01 -5.29 -10.00
CA ALA A 88 13.29 -4.34 -10.83
C ALA A 88 11.76 -4.53 -10.81
N ASN A 89 11.05 -3.42 -10.66
CA ASN A 89 9.63 -3.29 -10.96
C ASN A 89 9.43 -2.42 -12.22
N ASP A 90 8.20 -1.96 -12.46
CA ASP A 90 7.86 -1.07 -13.55
C ASP A 90 8.39 0.37 -13.41
N PHE A 91 8.78 0.78 -12.20
CA PHE A 91 9.43 2.05 -11.86
C PHE A 91 10.91 1.88 -11.48
N ALA A 92 11.55 0.83 -12.00
CA ALA A 92 13.00 0.73 -12.05
C ALA A 92 13.52 1.46 -13.29
N ASP A 93 14.69 2.08 -13.18
CA ASP A 93 15.35 2.80 -14.29
C ASP A 93 15.78 1.83 -15.40
N HIS A 94 16.20 0.63 -15.02
CA HIS A 94 16.45 -0.50 -15.93
C HIS A 94 15.88 -1.79 -15.32
N TRP A 95 15.59 -2.80 -16.14
CA TRP A 95 15.14 -4.10 -15.63
C TRP A 95 16.31 -5.02 -15.32
N TYR A 96 16.32 -5.53 -14.09
CA TYR A 96 17.36 -6.41 -13.55
C TYR A 96 16.77 -7.41 -12.55
N SER A 97 17.56 -8.44 -12.26
CA SER A 97 17.43 -9.31 -11.10
C SER A 97 18.75 -9.32 -10.34
N TYR A 98 18.76 -9.77 -9.09
CA TYR A 98 19.99 -9.88 -8.31
C TYR A 98 20.88 -11.06 -8.75
N ASP A 99 20.39 -11.95 -9.61
CA ASP A 99 21.16 -13.09 -10.13
C ASP A 99 20.74 -13.50 -11.55
N GLU A 100 21.39 -12.94 -12.56
CA GLU A 100 21.14 -13.26 -13.98
C GLU A 100 22.14 -14.28 -14.57
N VAL A 101 22.96 -14.96 -13.75
CA VAL A 101 23.87 -16.01 -14.24
C VAL A 101 23.08 -17.31 -14.44
N GLU A 102 22.92 -17.71 -15.70
CA GLU A 102 22.14 -18.90 -16.05
C GLU A 102 22.69 -20.17 -15.40
N GLY A 103 21.82 -20.87 -14.66
CA GLY A 103 22.17 -22.11 -13.98
C GLY A 103 22.91 -21.91 -12.66
N ASP A 104 22.97 -20.70 -12.12
CA ASP A 104 23.46 -20.45 -10.77
C ASP A 104 22.43 -20.88 -9.72
N TYR A 105 22.20 -22.17 -9.58
CA TYR A 105 21.25 -22.70 -8.58
C TYR A 105 21.70 -22.47 -7.14
N ASP A 106 23.00 -22.19 -6.93
CA ASP A 106 23.59 -21.96 -5.62
C ASP A 106 23.68 -20.48 -5.23
N MET A 107 23.24 -19.57 -6.11
CA MET A 107 23.26 -18.12 -5.89
C MET A 107 24.68 -17.59 -5.61
N GLU A 108 25.71 -18.15 -6.25
CA GLU A 108 27.11 -17.72 -6.10
C GLU A 108 27.35 -16.30 -6.61
N HIS A 109 26.56 -15.86 -7.59
CA HIS A 109 26.64 -14.55 -8.25
C HIS A 109 25.56 -13.56 -7.79
N PHE A 110 24.74 -13.93 -6.81
CA PHE A 110 23.73 -13.05 -6.22
C PHE A 110 24.35 -11.74 -5.68
N SER A 111 23.78 -10.60 -6.05
CA SER A 111 24.18 -9.28 -5.53
C SER A 111 23.05 -8.25 -5.57
N VAL A 112 22.91 -7.48 -4.49
CA VAL A 112 22.04 -6.29 -4.42
C VAL A 112 22.76 -5.01 -4.83
N GLY A 113 23.93 -5.09 -5.48
CA GLY A 113 24.78 -3.93 -5.79
C GLY A 113 24.10 -2.83 -6.63
N ARG A 114 23.05 -3.17 -7.40
CA ARG A 114 22.23 -2.15 -8.08
C ARG A 114 21.47 -1.28 -7.09
N ASP A 115 20.94 -1.86 -6.02
CA ASP A 115 20.15 -1.16 -5.03
C ASP A 115 21.01 -0.25 -4.14
N GLU A 116 22.30 -0.54 -4.01
CA GLU A 116 23.27 0.33 -3.32
C GLU A 116 23.37 1.71 -3.98
N GLU A 117 23.02 1.82 -5.27
CA GLU A 117 23.00 3.07 -6.02
C GLU A 117 21.66 3.82 -5.90
N THR A 118 20.57 3.12 -5.55
CA THR A 118 19.20 3.64 -5.64
C THR A 118 18.36 3.38 -4.39
N LEU A 119 17.84 2.17 -4.20
CA LEU A 119 16.83 1.85 -3.19
C LEU A 119 17.39 1.89 -1.75
N ILE A 120 18.60 1.38 -1.52
CA ILE A 120 19.23 1.35 -0.19
C ILE A 120 19.46 2.76 0.35
N PRO A 121 20.11 3.71 -0.37
CA PRO A 121 20.26 5.07 0.14
C PRO A 121 18.91 5.79 0.29
N TYR A 122 17.90 5.48 -0.52
CA TYR A 122 16.56 6.02 -0.35
C TYR A 122 15.92 5.55 0.97
N ILE A 123 15.98 4.25 1.25
CA ILE A 123 15.46 3.64 2.49
C ILE A 123 16.18 4.19 3.71
N HIS A 124 17.52 4.31 3.67
CA HIS A 124 18.28 4.89 4.77
C HIS A 124 17.85 6.31 5.10
N ARG A 125 17.60 7.13 4.08
CA ARG A 125 17.16 8.50 4.29
C ARG A 125 15.80 8.57 4.98
N ALA A 126 14.91 7.64 4.68
CA ALA A 126 13.64 7.51 5.39
C ALA A 126 13.82 7.04 6.85
N GLN A 127 14.72 6.07 7.11
CA GLN A 127 15.01 5.56 8.46
C GLN A 127 15.57 6.65 9.40
N GLU A 128 16.24 7.67 8.87
CA GLU A 128 16.71 8.81 9.68
C GLU A 128 15.54 9.61 10.31
N TRP A 129 14.41 9.68 9.61
CA TRP A 129 13.20 10.37 10.08
C TRP A 129 12.20 9.44 10.76
N GLN A 130 12.19 8.15 10.38
CA GLN A 130 11.32 7.12 10.93
C GLN A 130 12.09 5.81 11.21
N PRO A 131 12.85 5.73 12.31
CA PRO A 131 13.66 4.55 12.61
C PRO A 131 12.84 3.30 12.90
N ASP A 132 11.58 3.47 13.31
CA ASP A 132 10.66 2.37 13.61
C ASP A 132 9.82 1.93 12.39
N MET A 133 10.12 2.46 11.19
CA MET A 133 9.38 2.07 9.99
C MET A 133 9.57 0.58 9.68
N ARG A 134 8.49 -0.05 9.25
CA ARG A 134 8.47 -1.42 8.76
C ARG A 134 8.55 -1.45 7.25
N LEU A 135 9.24 -2.45 6.72
CA LEU A 135 9.38 -2.67 5.29
C LEU A 135 8.79 -4.02 4.92
N PHE A 136 7.90 -4.04 3.93
CA PHE A 136 7.56 -5.26 3.21
C PHE A 136 8.09 -5.20 1.79
N SER A 137 8.47 -6.36 1.25
CA SER A 137 9.02 -6.46 -0.09
C SER A 137 8.27 -7.47 -0.94
N SER A 138 8.23 -7.23 -2.25
CA SER A 138 7.60 -8.15 -3.21
C SER A 138 8.42 -8.21 -4.50
N PRO A 139 8.69 -9.38 -5.08
CA PRO A 139 9.28 -9.49 -6.40
C PRO A 139 8.23 -9.23 -7.49
N TRP A 140 8.61 -8.53 -8.56
CA TRP A 140 7.81 -8.46 -9.79
C TRP A 140 8.11 -9.63 -10.71
N SER A 141 9.38 -10.01 -10.82
CA SER A 141 9.82 -11.12 -11.67
C SER A 141 10.94 -11.90 -10.99
N PRO A 142 10.93 -13.25 -11.08
CA PRO A 142 12.12 -14.07 -10.89
C PRO A 142 13.23 -13.69 -11.89
N PRO A 143 14.49 -14.12 -11.63
CA PRO A 143 15.55 -14.09 -12.63
C PRO A 143 15.12 -14.64 -13.99
N THR A 144 15.57 -14.03 -15.08
CA THR A 144 15.05 -14.38 -16.41
C THR A 144 15.29 -15.84 -16.75
N TRP A 145 16.44 -16.41 -16.37
CA TRP A 145 16.81 -17.80 -16.65
C TRP A 145 15.95 -18.83 -15.90
N MET A 146 15.25 -18.43 -14.84
CA MET A 146 14.28 -19.28 -14.14
C MET A 146 12.88 -19.23 -14.78
N LYS A 147 12.65 -18.41 -15.80
CA LYS A 147 11.34 -18.17 -16.41
C LYS A 147 11.15 -18.76 -17.79
N ARG A 148 9.88 -18.96 -18.14
CA ARG A 148 9.44 -19.27 -19.51
C ARG A 148 8.37 -18.27 -19.97
N PRO A 149 8.64 -17.45 -21.01
CA PRO A 149 9.93 -17.29 -21.71
C PRO A 149 11.03 -16.69 -20.80
N LYS A 150 12.28 -16.73 -21.25
CA LYS A 150 13.44 -16.12 -20.57
C LYS A 150 13.38 -14.58 -20.73
N ALA A 151 12.54 -13.92 -19.94
CA ALA A 151 12.29 -12.49 -19.97
C ALA A 151 11.83 -11.95 -18.60
N TYR A 152 12.08 -10.68 -18.31
CA TYR A 152 11.62 -10.02 -17.09
C TYR A 152 10.10 -9.83 -17.09
N ASN A 153 9.56 -9.40 -18.22
CA ASN A 153 8.14 -9.25 -18.41
C ASN A 153 7.48 -10.58 -18.75
N TYR A 154 6.19 -10.70 -18.44
CA TYR A 154 5.30 -11.82 -18.68
C TYR A 154 5.82 -13.21 -18.26
N GLY A 155 5.02 -14.23 -18.53
CA GLY A 155 5.40 -15.63 -18.37
C GLY A 155 5.37 -16.10 -16.92
N ARG A 156 6.04 -17.22 -16.68
CA ARG A 156 5.94 -17.98 -15.43
C ARG A 156 7.30 -18.49 -14.98
N LEU A 157 7.45 -18.70 -13.68
CA LEU A 157 8.54 -19.48 -13.13
C LEU A 157 8.47 -20.91 -13.66
N ILE A 158 9.59 -21.46 -14.11
CA ILE A 158 9.72 -22.87 -14.53
C ILE A 158 9.63 -23.75 -13.28
N GLN A 159 8.60 -24.60 -13.22
CA GLN A 159 8.23 -25.40 -12.04
C GLN A 159 9.05 -26.69 -11.88
N THR A 160 10.39 -26.61 -11.96
CA THR A 160 11.27 -27.73 -11.61
C THR A 160 11.74 -27.60 -10.16
N PRO A 161 12.01 -28.71 -9.45
CA PRO A 161 12.50 -28.66 -8.07
C PRO A 161 13.77 -27.82 -7.90
N GLU A 162 14.69 -27.88 -8.86
CA GLU A 162 15.93 -27.11 -8.82
C GLU A 162 15.66 -25.60 -8.90
N ASN A 163 14.77 -25.16 -9.79
CA ASN A 163 14.39 -23.75 -9.91
C ASN A 163 13.58 -23.26 -8.70
N LEU A 164 12.64 -24.07 -8.19
CA LEU A 164 11.87 -23.70 -7.00
C LEU A 164 12.78 -23.56 -5.78
N LYS A 165 13.74 -24.48 -5.60
CA LYS A 165 14.73 -24.38 -4.52
C LYS A 165 15.63 -23.16 -4.69
N ALA A 166 16.14 -22.91 -5.89
CA ALA A 166 16.99 -21.75 -6.18
C ALA A 166 16.24 -20.44 -5.99
N TYR A 167 14.97 -20.34 -6.39
CA TYR A 167 14.16 -19.13 -6.20
C TYR A 167 13.82 -18.88 -4.72
N ALA A 168 13.57 -19.92 -3.91
CA ALA A 168 13.45 -19.78 -2.47
C ALA A 168 14.76 -19.25 -1.85
N LYS A 169 15.92 -19.77 -2.29
CA LYS A 169 17.25 -19.32 -1.86
C LYS A 169 17.52 -17.87 -2.26
N TYR A 170 17.11 -17.45 -3.45
CA TYR A 170 17.18 -16.07 -3.94
C TYR A 170 16.48 -15.09 -2.99
N LEU A 171 15.26 -15.44 -2.56
CA LEU A 171 14.46 -14.61 -1.65
C LEU A 171 15.06 -14.56 -0.23
N VAL A 172 15.61 -15.66 0.27
CA VAL A 172 16.38 -15.70 1.52
C VAL A 172 17.60 -14.79 1.45
N LYS A 173 18.38 -14.88 0.35
CA LYS A 173 19.57 -14.05 0.15
C LYS A 173 19.26 -12.56 0.08
N TYR A 174 18.14 -12.19 -0.54
CA TYR A 174 17.66 -10.80 -0.53
C TYR A 174 17.44 -10.27 0.89
N ILE A 175 16.72 -11.02 1.72
CA ILE A 175 16.44 -10.61 3.12
C ILE A 175 17.73 -10.47 3.90
N GLN A 176 18.66 -11.43 3.77
CA GLN A 176 19.96 -11.40 4.44
C GLN A 176 20.82 -10.23 3.97
N ALA A 177 20.90 -9.98 2.66
CA ALA A 177 21.66 -8.87 2.10
C ALA A 177 21.13 -7.52 2.58
N TYR A 178 19.81 -7.30 2.55
CA TYR A 178 19.23 -6.07 3.09
C TYR A 178 19.49 -5.90 4.60
N ALA A 179 19.47 -7.00 5.37
CA ALA A 179 19.83 -6.96 6.78
C ALA A 179 21.31 -6.60 7.02
N GLU A 180 22.23 -7.03 6.15
CA GLU A 180 23.64 -6.60 6.18
C GLU A 180 23.80 -5.10 5.92
N HIS A 181 22.88 -4.49 5.17
CA HIS A 181 22.78 -3.05 5.01
C HIS A 181 22.02 -2.35 6.16
N GLY A 182 21.57 -3.06 7.20
CA GLY A 182 20.81 -2.45 8.30
C GLY A 182 19.34 -2.16 7.96
N ILE A 183 18.82 -2.79 6.91
CA ILE A 183 17.42 -2.69 6.50
C ILE A 183 16.72 -4.01 6.84
N THR A 184 15.80 -3.96 7.81
CA THR A 184 15.01 -5.14 8.17
C THR A 184 13.81 -5.27 7.24
N VAL A 185 13.77 -6.33 6.43
CA VAL A 185 12.57 -6.70 5.66
C VAL A 185 11.65 -7.49 6.60
N ASN A 186 10.57 -6.88 7.06
CA ASN A 186 9.64 -7.49 8.02
C ASN A 186 8.72 -8.51 7.35
N GLN A 187 8.37 -8.29 6.08
CA GLN A 187 7.46 -9.17 5.35
C GLN A 187 7.96 -9.38 3.93
N LEU A 188 7.89 -10.62 3.46
CA LEU A 188 8.05 -10.95 2.06
C LEU A 188 6.71 -11.39 1.48
N HIS A 189 6.23 -10.65 0.49
CA HIS A 189 5.04 -10.97 -0.29
C HIS A 189 5.51 -11.77 -1.50
N VAL A 190 5.03 -13.00 -1.66
CA VAL A 190 5.69 -13.99 -2.54
C VAL A 190 5.80 -13.53 -4.00
N GLN A 191 4.84 -12.75 -4.48
CA GLN A 191 4.81 -12.25 -5.84
C GLN A 191 3.90 -11.02 -5.92
N ASN A 192 4.37 -9.99 -6.66
CA ASN A 192 3.54 -8.86 -7.03
C ASN A 192 2.58 -9.27 -8.15
N GLU A 193 1.30 -8.93 -8.02
CA GLU A 193 0.30 -9.12 -9.08
C GLU A 193 0.31 -10.51 -9.73
N VAL A 194 0.09 -11.55 -8.94
CA VAL A 194 0.18 -12.96 -9.37
C VAL A 194 -0.67 -13.32 -10.62
N PHE A 195 -1.64 -12.48 -10.98
CA PHE A 195 -2.53 -12.64 -12.13
C PHE A 195 -2.13 -11.83 -13.37
N ALA A 196 -1.12 -10.96 -13.26
CA ALA A 196 -0.79 -10.00 -14.29
C ALA A 196 0.35 -10.48 -15.20
N ASP A 197 0.03 -10.66 -16.49
CA ASP A 197 1.00 -11.01 -17.54
C ASP A 197 1.40 -9.74 -18.31
N GLN A 198 2.28 -8.96 -17.71
CA GLN A 198 2.49 -7.57 -18.11
C GLN A 198 3.62 -7.40 -19.11
N LYS A 199 3.64 -6.25 -19.79
CA LYS A 199 4.75 -5.87 -20.67
C LYS A 199 5.98 -5.34 -19.92
N PHE A 200 5.87 -5.13 -18.61
CA PHE A 200 6.93 -4.79 -17.65
C PHE A 200 7.19 -5.99 -16.72
N PRO A 201 8.19 -5.95 -15.81
CA PRO A 201 8.55 -7.09 -14.96
C PRO A 201 7.32 -7.71 -14.30
N SER A 202 7.09 -9.00 -14.52
CA SER A 202 5.89 -9.70 -14.03
C SER A 202 6.09 -11.20 -14.11
N ALA A 203 5.39 -11.96 -13.25
CA ALA A 203 5.34 -13.40 -13.33
C ALA A 203 3.99 -13.93 -12.83
N LEU A 204 3.34 -14.72 -13.68
CA LEU A 204 2.09 -15.38 -13.36
C LEU A 204 2.31 -16.56 -12.42
N TRP A 205 1.38 -16.74 -11.49
CA TRP A 205 1.30 -17.93 -10.65
C TRP A 205 -0.10 -18.52 -10.68
N ASP A 206 -0.18 -19.84 -10.86
CA ASP A 206 -1.42 -20.57 -10.58
C ASP A 206 -1.49 -20.88 -9.08
N ALA A 207 -2.70 -20.91 -8.53
CA ALA A 207 -2.88 -21.11 -7.08
C ALA A 207 -2.19 -22.38 -6.56
N GLU A 208 -2.24 -23.48 -7.32
CA GLU A 208 -1.59 -24.74 -6.94
C GLU A 208 -0.06 -24.61 -6.93
N ALA A 209 0.52 -23.94 -7.92
CA ALA A 209 1.96 -23.74 -8.01
C ALA A 209 2.46 -22.86 -6.85
N LEU A 210 1.75 -21.78 -6.55
CA LEU A 210 2.11 -20.86 -5.47
C LEU A 210 1.99 -21.55 -4.10
N LYS A 211 0.93 -22.33 -3.90
CA LYS A 211 0.72 -23.15 -2.71
C LYS A 211 1.89 -24.11 -2.47
N VAL A 212 2.26 -24.87 -3.51
CA VAL A 212 3.38 -25.83 -3.45
C VAL A 212 4.70 -25.11 -3.19
N PHE A 213 4.95 -23.99 -3.86
CA PHE A 213 6.16 -23.20 -3.62
C PHE A 213 6.26 -22.71 -2.17
N ILE A 214 5.18 -22.15 -1.63
CA ILE A 214 5.15 -21.69 -0.23
C ILE A 214 5.39 -22.85 0.75
N ARG A 215 4.62 -23.94 0.61
CA ARG A 215 4.63 -25.07 1.55
C ARG A 215 5.93 -25.86 1.52
N ASP A 216 6.43 -26.17 0.32
CA ASP A 216 7.48 -27.18 0.14
C ASP A 216 8.87 -26.57 -0.08
N TYR A 217 8.97 -25.27 -0.39
CA TYR A 217 10.24 -24.62 -0.74
C TYR A 217 10.50 -23.35 0.07
N LEU A 218 9.63 -22.34 -0.03
CA LEU A 218 9.87 -21.03 0.58
C LEU A 218 9.84 -21.08 2.11
N GLY A 219 8.77 -21.63 2.68
CA GLY A 219 8.62 -21.79 4.14
C GLY A 219 9.79 -22.56 4.77
N PRO A 220 10.10 -23.77 4.29
CA PRO A 220 11.25 -24.53 4.78
C PRO A 220 12.60 -23.80 4.63
N ALA A 221 12.79 -23.03 3.54
CA ALA A 221 14.02 -22.25 3.35
C ALA A 221 14.14 -21.10 4.37
N PHE A 222 13.03 -20.48 4.76
CA PHE A 222 13.00 -19.45 5.80
C PHE A 222 13.31 -20.04 7.17
N ASP A 223 12.70 -21.19 7.50
CA ASP A 223 12.98 -21.92 8.74
C ASP A 223 14.45 -22.36 8.83
N GLU A 224 15.01 -22.90 7.73
CA GLU A 224 16.42 -23.32 7.67
C GLU A 224 17.38 -22.14 7.84
N ALA A 225 17.03 -20.98 7.27
CA ALA A 225 17.81 -19.75 7.38
C ALA A 225 17.60 -19.01 8.73
N GLY A 226 16.60 -19.40 9.53
CA GLY A 226 16.28 -18.75 10.80
C GLY A 226 15.81 -17.31 10.65
N LEU A 227 15.03 -17.00 9.60
CA LEU A 227 14.52 -15.65 9.34
C LEU A 227 13.28 -15.34 10.19
N ASP A 228 13.26 -14.15 10.78
CA ASP A 228 12.07 -13.59 11.47
C ASP A 228 11.08 -12.91 10.50
N THR A 229 11.41 -12.86 9.20
CA THR A 229 10.57 -12.24 8.17
C THR A 229 9.31 -13.07 7.90
N ASP A 230 8.15 -12.43 7.97
CA ASP A 230 6.87 -13.08 7.70
C ASP A 230 6.68 -13.36 6.19
N ILE A 231 6.15 -14.54 5.86
CA ILE A 231 5.70 -14.84 4.49
C ILE A 231 4.24 -14.40 4.32
N TRP A 232 3.98 -13.61 3.29
CA TRP A 232 2.66 -13.13 2.89
C TRP A 232 2.32 -13.66 1.51
N LEU A 233 1.06 -14.08 1.30
CA LEU A 233 0.65 -14.80 0.10
C LEU A 233 1.01 -14.07 -1.21
N GLY A 234 0.92 -12.73 -1.23
CA GLY A 234 1.26 -11.89 -2.37
C GLY A 234 0.39 -10.65 -2.42
N THR A 235 0.66 -9.78 -3.40
CA THR A 235 -0.16 -8.58 -3.66
C THR A 235 -1.21 -8.91 -4.73
N LEU A 236 -2.39 -9.34 -4.28
CA LEU A 236 -3.43 -9.89 -5.16
C LEU A 236 -4.18 -8.76 -5.88
N ASN A 237 -4.02 -8.70 -7.20
CA ASN A 237 -4.68 -7.73 -8.08
C ASN A 237 -5.90 -8.28 -8.83
N GLY A 238 -6.35 -9.49 -8.48
CA GLY A 238 -7.41 -10.30 -9.11
C GLY A 238 -7.80 -11.47 -8.20
N PRO A 239 -8.50 -12.54 -8.67
CA PRO A 239 -8.69 -12.98 -10.04
C PRO A 239 -9.99 -12.48 -10.66
N GLU A 240 -9.90 -11.72 -11.74
CA GLU A 240 -10.93 -11.88 -12.77
C GLU A 240 -10.66 -13.23 -13.46
N ASP A 241 -11.24 -14.31 -12.95
CA ASP A 241 -11.21 -15.62 -13.61
C ASP A 241 -11.87 -15.47 -15.01
N MET A 242 -11.03 -15.37 -16.05
CA MET A 242 -11.30 -15.40 -17.50
C MET A 242 -12.38 -14.45 -18.06
N LYS A 243 -11.97 -13.55 -18.98
CA LYS A 243 -12.84 -13.00 -20.03
C LYS A 243 -12.30 -13.28 -21.43
N TRP A 244 -13.15 -13.84 -22.29
CA TRP A 244 -12.95 -13.92 -23.74
C TRP A 244 -13.47 -12.63 -24.38
N THR A 245 -12.65 -11.90 -25.14
CA THR A 245 -13.19 -10.96 -26.13
C THR A 245 -12.45 -11.03 -27.45
N GLY A 246 -13.02 -11.83 -28.35
CA GLY A 246 -12.69 -11.90 -29.76
C GLY A 246 -13.72 -12.73 -30.54
N GLY A 247 -15.04 -12.54 -30.28
CA GLY A 247 -16.07 -12.99 -31.22
C GLY A 247 -17.16 -13.97 -30.79
N GLY A 248 -17.46 -14.21 -29.50
CA GLY A 248 -18.60 -15.08 -29.16
C GLY A 248 -18.91 -15.17 -27.66
N TYR A 249 -20.19 -15.21 -27.33
CA TYR A 249 -20.79 -15.24 -25.99
C TYR A 249 -20.08 -16.17 -24.99
N GLY A 250 -19.70 -15.62 -23.83
CA GLY A 250 -19.25 -16.38 -22.66
C GLY A 250 -19.43 -15.57 -21.36
N MET A 251 -19.66 -16.24 -20.24
CA MET A 251 -19.85 -15.61 -18.92
C MET A 251 -18.51 -15.26 -18.27
N ALA A 252 -18.36 -14.02 -17.80
CA ALA A 252 -17.32 -13.67 -16.84
C ALA A 252 -17.73 -14.21 -15.46
N LEU A 253 -16.82 -14.91 -14.78
CA LEU A 253 -17.06 -15.40 -13.43
C LEU A 253 -16.39 -14.43 -12.44
N ASN A 254 -17.19 -13.78 -11.59
CA ASN A 254 -16.66 -12.94 -10.50
C ASN A 254 -16.30 -13.82 -9.29
N ASN A 255 -15.48 -14.86 -9.50
CA ASN A 255 -15.07 -15.80 -8.45
C ASN A 255 -13.71 -15.45 -7.84
N TYR A 256 -13.71 -14.30 -7.19
CA TYR A 256 -12.54 -13.68 -6.58
C TYR A 256 -11.85 -14.51 -5.48
N ASN A 257 -12.55 -15.40 -4.79
CA ASN A 257 -11.96 -16.10 -3.63
C ASN A 257 -11.22 -17.38 -3.98
N ARG A 258 -11.49 -17.98 -5.16
CA ARG A 258 -11.02 -19.33 -5.49
C ARG A 258 -9.50 -19.48 -5.37
N PHE A 259 -8.76 -18.45 -5.79
CA PHE A 259 -7.31 -18.47 -5.70
C PHE A 259 -6.83 -18.55 -4.25
N VAL A 260 -7.34 -17.67 -3.39
CA VAL A 260 -7.01 -17.61 -1.95
C VAL A 260 -7.43 -18.91 -1.26
N ASP A 261 -8.67 -19.35 -1.48
CA ASP A 261 -9.22 -20.54 -0.83
C ASP A 261 -8.42 -21.81 -1.19
N ASN A 262 -8.04 -21.98 -2.46
CA ASN A 262 -7.26 -23.15 -2.88
C ASN A 262 -5.91 -23.26 -2.15
N ILE A 263 -5.39 -22.15 -1.65
CA ILE A 263 -4.13 -22.08 -0.92
C ILE A 263 -4.37 -22.22 0.59
N LEU A 264 -5.31 -21.46 1.15
CA LEU A 264 -5.55 -21.43 2.60
C LEU A 264 -6.20 -22.71 3.15
N PHE A 265 -6.94 -23.47 2.34
CA PHE A 265 -7.45 -24.79 2.76
C PHE A 265 -6.36 -25.88 2.87
N ASP A 266 -5.12 -25.62 2.45
CA ASP A 266 -3.97 -26.48 2.73
C ASP A 266 -3.25 -26.00 3.99
N ASP A 267 -3.38 -26.77 5.08
CA ASP A 267 -2.81 -26.42 6.38
C ASP A 267 -1.28 -26.24 6.35
N GLY A 268 -0.59 -26.95 5.45
CA GLY A 268 0.86 -26.83 5.29
C GLY A 268 1.26 -25.49 4.67
N ALA A 269 0.53 -25.04 3.65
CA ALA A 269 0.76 -23.71 3.08
C ALA A 269 0.32 -22.60 4.05
N ARG A 270 -0.89 -22.73 4.63
CA ARG A 270 -1.46 -21.75 5.56
C ARG A 270 -0.60 -21.54 6.81
N HIS A 271 0.12 -22.56 7.27
CA HIS A 271 1.05 -22.44 8.40
C HIS A 271 2.09 -21.31 8.23
N TYR A 272 2.62 -21.17 7.01
CA TYR A 272 3.64 -20.18 6.69
C TYR A 272 3.06 -18.79 6.36
N ILE A 273 1.81 -18.72 5.89
CA ILE A 273 1.18 -17.47 5.45
C ILE A 273 0.68 -16.68 6.68
N LYS A 274 1.27 -15.50 6.92
CA LYS A 274 0.87 -14.61 8.02
C LYS A 274 -0.12 -13.54 7.61
N GLY A 275 -0.25 -13.27 6.32
CA GLY A 275 -1.20 -12.30 5.81
C GLY A 275 -1.36 -12.34 4.29
N ILE A 276 -2.31 -11.54 3.80
CA ILE A 276 -2.61 -11.38 2.38
C ILE A 276 -2.70 -9.89 2.06
N ALA A 277 -2.09 -9.47 0.96
CA ALA A 277 -2.22 -8.11 0.46
C ALA A 277 -3.12 -8.06 -0.77
N TYR A 278 -3.88 -6.97 -0.90
CA TYR A 278 -4.77 -6.72 -2.03
C TYR A 278 -4.46 -5.38 -2.69
N GLN A 279 -4.69 -5.33 -4.01
CA GLN A 279 -4.60 -4.14 -4.84
C GLN A 279 -5.59 -4.24 -6.01
N TRP A 280 -5.86 -3.14 -6.72
CA TRP A 280 -6.70 -3.13 -7.93
C TRP A 280 -8.02 -3.90 -7.78
N ALA A 281 -8.31 -4.85 -8.69
CA ALA A 281 -9.52 -5.67 -8.64
C ALA A 281 -9.59 -6.61 -7.41
N GLY A 282 -8.46 -6.80 -6.71
CA GLY A 282 -8.38 -7.45 -5.41
C GLY A 282 -9.28 -6.83 -4.35
N GLN A 283 -9.65 -5.55 -4.49
CA GLN A 283 -10.61 -4.86 -3.63
C GLN A 283 -11.98 -5.56 -3.55
N ASN A 284 -12.35 -6.35 -4.56
CA ASN A 284 -13.60 -7.11 -4.59
C ASN A 284 -13.52 -8.44 -3.81
N CYS A 285 -12.32 -8.85 -3.40
CA CYS A 285 -12.03 -10.12 -2.72
C CYS A 285 -11.91 -9.94 -1.21
N ILE A 286 -11.34 -8.81 -0.78
CA ILE A 286 -10.88 -8.60 0.60
C ILE A 286 -11.99 -8.80 1.63
N ALA A 287 -13.21 -8.30 1.37
CA ALA A 287 -14.36 -8.44 2.27
C ALA A 287 -14.66 -9.92 2.60
N ARG A 288 -14.72 -10.77 1.58
CA ARG A 288 -15.03 -12.19 1.77
C ARG A 288 -13.88 -12.95 2.40
N THR A 289 -12.65 -12.52 2.13
CA THR A 289 -11.46 -13.09 2.78
C THR A 289 -11.47 -12.78 4.27
N HIS A 290 -11.79 -11.54 4.63
CA HIS A 290 -11.92 -11.12 6.03
C HIS A 290 -13.01 -11.92 6.77
N GLU A 291 -14.17 -12.16 6.12
CA GLU A 291 -15.24 -12.98 6.68
C GLU A 291 -14.86 -14.46 6.85
N SER A 292 -14.05 -15.01 5.93
CA SER A 292 -13.73 -16.44 5.88
C SER A 292 -12.51 -16.82 6.72
N TRP A 293 -11.56 -15.89 6.87
CA TRP A 293 -10.26 -16.10 7.51
C TRP A 293 -9.92 -14.93 8.45
N PRO A 294 -10.73 -14.67 9.49
CA PRO A 294 -10.56 -13.51 10.37
C PRO A 294 -9.26 -13.54 11.18
N GLU A 295 -8.58 -14.69 11.25
CA GLU A 295 -7.26 -14.83 11.87
C GLU A 295 -6.10 -14.38 10.95
N ILE A 296 -6.34 -14.25 9.64
CA ILE A 296 -5.33 -13.85 8.67
C ILE A 296 -5.37 -12.33 8.50
N GLU A 297 -4.21 -11.70 8.66
CA GLU A 297 -4.11 -10.26 8.51
C GLU A 297 -4.22 -9.85 7.03
N LEU A 298 -5.00 -8.80 6.76
CA LEU A 298 -5.19 -8.26 5.43
C LEU A 298 -4.61 -6.84 5.35
N ILE A 299 -3.99 -6.50 4.23
CA ILE A 299 -3.54 -5.13 3.96
C ILE A 299 -3.84 -4.70 2.53
N GLN A 300 -3.83 -3.39 2.32
CA GLN A 300 -3.70 -2.80 1.00
C GLN A 300 -2.23 -2.46 0.76
N SER A 301 -1.66 -2.95 -0.34
CA SER A 301 -0.20 -2.88 -0.61
C SER A 301 0.21 -1.88 -1.69
N GLU A 302 -0.74 -1.40 -2.51
CA GLU A 302 -0.47 -0.52 -3.65
C GLU A 302 -1.72 0.27 -4.03
N SER A 303 -1.66 1.59 -3.92
CA SER A 303 -2.75 2.46 -4.36
C SER A 303 -2.84 2.40 -5.88
N GLU A 304 -4.06 2.40 -6.42
CA GLU A 304 -4.22 2.44 -7.88
C GLU A 304 -3.49 3.66 -8.47
N CYS A 305 -2.74 3.45 -9.55
CA CYS A 305 -1.65 4.35 -9.93
C CYS A 305 -2.06 5.57 -10.76
N GLY A 306 -3.32 5.67 -11.19
CA GLY A 306 -3.80 6.78 -12.02
C GLY A 306 -3.17 6.86 -13.41
N ASP A 307 -3.08 8.07 -13.95
CA ASP A 307 -2.66 8.35 -15.33
C ASP A 307 -1.66 9.52 -15.45
N GLY A 308 -1.08 9.96 -14.32
CA GLY A 308 -0.13 11.06 -14.22
C GLY A 308 -0.78 12.45 -14.19
N GLN A 309 -2.09 12.57 -14.39
CA GLN A 309 -2.76 13.87 -14.34
C GLN A 309 -2.85 14.43 -12.92
N ASN A 310 -2.68 13.60 -11.88
CA ASN A 310 -2.68 14.02 -10.48
C ASN A 310 -3.89 14.90 -10.14
N THR A 311 -5.09 14.50 -10.57
CA THR A 311 -6.29 15.34 -10.47
C THR A 311 -6.91 15.30 -9.08
N TRP A 312 -7.75 16.30 -8.78
CA TRP A 312 -8.52 16.31 -7.54
C TRP A 312 -9.55 15.19 -7.51
N GLU A 313 -10.17 14.88 -8.65
CA GLU A 313 -11.11 13.75 -8.81
C GLU A 313 -10.43 12.41 -8.46
N TYR A 314 -9.16 12.24 -8.81
CA TYR A 314 -8.42 11.03 -8.46
C TYR A 314 -8.09 10.96 -6.97
N ALA A 315 -7.78 12.10 -6.33
CA ALA A 315 -7.66 12.16 -4.88
C ALA A 315 -8.98 11.82 -4.17
N GLU A 316 -10.11 12.29 -4.70
CA GLU A 316 -11.45 11.94 -4.21
C GLU A 316 -11.72 10.42 -4.33
N TYR A 317 -11.24 9.79 -5.41
CA TYR A 317 -11.26 8.35 -5.59
C TYR A 317 -10.36 7.60 -4.58
N VAL A 318 -9.13 8.05 -4.36
CA VAL A 318 -8.21 7.43 -3.39
C VAL A 318 -8.73 7.53 -1.96
N PHE A 319 -9.39 8.62 -1.59
CA PHE A 319 -10.07 8.72 -0.29
C PHE A 319 -11.11 7.60 -0.13
N HIS A 320 -11.95 7.39 -1.15
CA HIS A 320 -12.93 6.31 -1.16
C HIS A 320 -12.24 4.94 -1.05
N LEU A 321 -11.12 4.74 -1.74
CA LEU A 321 -10.37 3.49 -1.71
C LEU A 321 -9.80 3.18 -0.31
N ILE A 322 -9.22 4.18 0.37
CA ILE A 322 -8.76 4.05 1.77
C ILE A 322 -9.93 3.62 2.67
N ASN A 323 -11.08 4.29 2.55
CA ASN A 323 -12.29 3.96 3.32
C ASN A 323 -12.75 2.51 3.04
N HIS A 324 -12.77 2.10 1.77
CA HIS A 324 -13.14 0.74 1.36
C HIS A 324 -12.23 -0.31 2.01
N TYR A 325 -10.92 -0.18 1.88
CA TYR A 325 -10.00 -1.21 2.39
C TYR A 325 -10.07 -1.35 3.91
N PHE A 326 -10.06 -0.25 4.66
CA PHE A 326 -10.16 -0.33 6.13
C PHE A 326 -11.50 -0.89 6.59
N ARG A 327 -12.62 -0.53 5.95
CA ARG A 327 -13.93 -1.12 6.27
C ARG A 327 -14.03 -2.61 5.98
N ASN A 328 -13.14 -3.14 5.14
CA ASN A 328 -13.08 -4.56 4.80
C ASN A 328 -11.91 -5.29 5.47
N GLY A 329 -11.43 -4.78 6.62
CA GLY A 329 -10.50 -5.49 7.48
C GLY A 329 -9.01 -5.24 7.20
N ALA A 330 -8.67 -4.34 6.26
CA ALA A 330 -7.27 -3.99 6.06
C ALA A 330 -6.68 -3.30 7.30
N THR A 331 -5.45 -3.65 7.67
CA THR A 331 -4.72 -3.01 8.78
C THR A 331 -3.74 -1.93 8.32
N ALA A 332 -3.42 -1.87 7.03
CA ALA A 332 -2.48 -0.90 6.47
C ALA A 332 -2.90 -0.43 5.07
N TYR A 333 -2.44 0.77 4.70
CA TYR A 333 -2.59 1.33 3.35
C TYR A 333 -1.26 1.91 2.87
N THR A 334 -0.77 1.42 1.73
CA THR A 334 0.51 1.83 1.14
C THR A 334 0.25 2.50 -0.21
N TYR A 335 0.65 3.76 -0.32
CA TYR A 335 0.63 4.50 -1.58
C TYR A 335 1.71 3.98 -2.53
N TRP A 336 1.50 4.06 -3.83
CA TRP A 336 2.46 3.53 -4.80
C TRP A 336 3.69 4.44 -4.95
N ASN A 337 3.69 5.39 -5.89
CA ASN A 337 4.82 6.28 -6.06
C ASN A 337 4.74 7.47 -5.09
N MET A 338 5.66 7.55 -4.13
CA MET A 338 5.72 8.73 -3.26
C MET A 338 6.16 9.97 -4.05
N ILE A 339 7.09 9.80 -4.97
CA ILE A 339 7.76 10.87 -5.69
C ILE A 339 7.95 10.40 -7.12
N LEU A 340 7.67 11.27 -8.09
CA LEU A 340 8.02 11.12 -9.50
C LEU A 340 8.46 12.47 -10.05
N ASP A 341 9.05 12.48 -11.22
CA ASP A 341 9.18 13.64 -12.11
C ASP A 341 8.12 13.59 -13.21
N ASP A 342 8.22 14.51 -14.18
CA ASP A 342 7.35 14.54 -15.36
C ASP A 342 7.82 13.53 -16.43
N GLN A 343 7.95 12.26 -16.04
CA GLN A 343 8.25 11.15 -16.96
C GLN A 343 7.31 9.96 -16.75
N ASP A 344 7.16 9.13 -17.79
CA ASP A 344 6.47 7.87 -17.68
C ASP A 344 7.37 6.73 -17.18
N SER A 345 6.74 5.64 -16.74
CA SER A 345 7.45 4.38 -16.48
C SER A 345 8.25 3.91 -17.70
N THR A 346 9.22 3.02 -17.49
CA THR A 346 10.08 2.45 -18.56
C THR A 346 9.32 1.68 -19.66
N TRP A 347 8.01 1.51 -19.53
CA TRP A 347 7.13 0.89 -20.50
C TRP A 347 6.07 1.81 -21.11
N GLY A 348 6.06 3.09 -20.74
CA GLY A 348 5.25 4.14 -21.36
C GLY A 348 3.92 4.46 -20.68
N TRP A 349 3.80 4.24 -19.35
CA TRP A 349 2.61 4.64 -18.59
C TRP A 349 2.94 5.68 -17.53
N TRP A 350 2.23 6.80 -17.62
CA TRP A 350 2.20 7.89 -16.64
C TRP A 350 1.39 7.47 -15.42
N GLN A 351 1.93 7.72 -14.24
CA GLN A 351 1.27 7.43 -12.97
C GLN A 351 1.28 8.66 -12.06
N ASN A 352 0.34 8.70 -11.13
CA ASN A 352 0.27 9.72 -10.10
C ASN A 352 1.34 9.49 -9.02
N SER A 353 1.63 10.54 -8.28
CA SER A 353 2.57 10.55 -7.16
C SER A 353 2.15 11.52 -6.08
N LEU A 354 2.67 11.39 -4.85
CA LEU A 354 2.42 12.40 -3.82
C LEU A 354 3.18 13.71 -4.12
N PHE A 355 4.43 13.58 -4.59
CA PHE A 355 5.25 14.69 -5.04
C PHE A 355 5.62 14.56 -6.51
N THR A 356 5.64 15.70 -7.21
CA THR A 356 6.27 15.84 -8.52
C THR A 356 7.49 16.74 -8.39
N ILE A 357 8.63 16.31 -8.94
CA ILE A 357 9.83 17.16 -9.12
C ILE A 357 10.01 17.36 -10.62
N THR A 358 9.69 18.55 -11.14
CA THR A 358 9.72 18.78 -12.59
C THR A 358 11.13 18.58 -13.17
N ALA A 359 11.25 17.89 -14.30
CA ALA A 359 12.55 17.43 -14.80
C ALA A 359 13.47 18.57 -15.28
N ASP A 360 12.91 19.70 -15.72
CA ASP A 360 13.66 20.83 -16.30
C ASP A 360 13.92 21.98 -15.30
N THR A 361 12.93 22.30 -14.46
CA THR A 361 13.03 23.38 -13.47
C THR A 361 13.33 22.90 -12.05
N HIS A 362 13.23 21.60 -11.80
CA HIS A 362 13.37 20.97 -10.48
C HIS A 362 12.40 21.55 -9.44
N GLU A 363 11.24 22.03 -9.89
CA GLU A 363 10.18 22.55 -9.04
C GLU A 363 9.50 21.39 -8.31
N VAL A 364 9.40 21.51 -6.99
CA VAL A 364 8.75 20.52 -6.13
C VAL A 364 7.27 20.88 -5.94
N ARG A 365 6.38 20.00 -6.38
CA ARG A 365 4.92 20.13 -6.22
C ARG A 365 4.35 19.01 -5.36
N ARG A 366 3.44 19.36 -4.45
CA ARG A 366 2.56 18.41 -3.75
C ARG A 366 1.28 18.21 -4.55
N ASN A 367 0.98 16.97 -4.92
CA ASN A 367 -0.21 16.62 -5.68
C ASN A 367 -1.44 16.45 -4.78
N PRO A 368 -2.68 16.46 -5.31
CA PRO A 368 -3.89 16.28 -4.52
C PRO A 368 -3.87 15.08 -3.55
N GLU A 369 -3.33 13.94 -3.99
CA GLU A 369 -3.25 12.71 -3.19
C GLU A 369 -2.28 12.81 -2.00
N TYR A 370 -1.28 13.71 -2.05
CA TYR A 370 -0.48 14.07 -0.87
C TYR A 370 -1.39 14.53 0.28
N TYR A 371 -2.36 15.40 -0.01
CA TYR A 371 -3.24 15.93 1.02
C TYR A 371 -4.17 14.85 1.57
N VAL A 372 -4.65 13.93 0.73
CA VAL A 372 -5.44 12.77 1.17
C VAL A 372 -4.62 11.94 2.16
N MET A 373 -3.43 11.48 1.75
CA MET A 373 -2.56 10.70 2.64
C MET A 373 -2.26 11.46 3.94
N ARG A 374 -2.02 12.78 3.86
CA ARG A 374 -1.74 13.64 5.02
C ARG A 374 -2.92 13.80 5.98
N HIS A 375 -4.16 13.75 5.48
CA HIS A 375 -5.38 13.77 6.29
C HIS A 375 -5.59 12.48 7.08
N PHE A 376 -5.01 11.37 6.63
CA PHE A 376 -5.04 10.09 7.33
C PHE A 376 -3.80 9.89 8.19
N SER A 377 -2.63 9.78 7.57
CA SER A 377 -1.43 9.20 8.18
C SER A 377 -0.83 10.05 9.30
N LYS A 378 -1.01 11.38 9.26
CA LYS A 378 -0.61 12.24 10.38
C LYS A 378 -1.46 12.00 11.62
N TYR A 379 -2.78 11.87 11.45
CA TYR A 379 -3.72 11.94 12.57
C TYR A 379 -4.09 10.56 13.10
N VAL A 380 -4.13 9.55 12.23
CA VAL A 380 -4.39 8.15 12.58
C VAL A 380 -3.06 7.45 12.86
N ARG A 381 -2.73 7.31 14.15
CA ARG A 381 -1.43 6.80 14.60
C ARG A 381 -1.37 5.26 14.52
N PRO A 382 -0.17 4.67 14.38
CA PRO A 382 0.00 3.22 14.52
C PRO A 382 -0.64 2.71 15.81
N GLY A 383 -1.40 1.61 15.71
CA GLY A 383 -2.19 1.05 16.81
C GLY A 383 -3.57 1.68 16.99
N ALA A 384 -3.95 2.68 16.20
CA ALA A 384 -5.32 3.19 16.21
C ALA A 384 -6.30 2.07 15.82
N VAL A 385 -7.45 2.02 16.49
CA VAL A 385 -8.51 1.06 16.18
C VAL A 385 -9.57 1.72 15.29
N LEU A 386 -10.02 1.01 14.27
CA LEU A 386 -11.16 1.43 13.46
C LEU A 386 -12.44 1.39 14.30
N LEU A 387 -13.23 2.46 14.25
CA LEU A 387 -14.50 2.57 14.96
C LEU A 387 -15.68 2.38 13.99
N GLY A 388 -16.69 1.64 14.44
CA GLY A 388 -17.94 1.48 13.69
C GLY A 388 -18.76 2.75 13.65
N THR A 389 -19.33 3.02 12.48
CA THR A 389 -20.08 4.23 12.19
C THR A 389 -21.35 3.93 11.40
N THR A 390 -22.36 4.76 11.61
CA THR A 390 -23.63 4.77 10.87
C THR A 390 -24.01 6.20 10.49
N GLY A 391 -24.99 6.37 9.60
CA GLY A 391 -25.48 7.67 9.12
C GLY A 391 -25.29 7.89 7.62
N HIS A 392 -25.76 9.04 7.12
CA HIS A 392 -25.73 9.35 5.69
C HIS A 392 -24.33 9.59 5.12
N PHE A 393 -23.35 9.93 5.95
CA PHE A 393 -21.95 10.13 5.57
C PHE A 393 -21.11 8.86 5.65
N ASN A 394 -21.68 7.69 5.93
CA ASN A 394 -20.90 6.47 6.19
C ASN A 394 -20.01 6.03 5.01
N SER A 395 -20.39 6.36 3.77
CA SER A 395 -19.55 6.10 2.57
C SER A 395 -18.48 7.17 2.33
N MET A 396 -18.59 8.34 2.95
CA MET A 396 -17.72 9.50 2.76
C MET A 396 -16.90 9.85 4.02
N ALA A 397 -17.04 9.09 5.09
CA ALA A 397 -16.33 9.32 6.34
C ALA A 397 -15.98 8.02 7.06
N ILE A 398 -14.96 8.10 7.90
CA ILE A 398 -14.41 6.99 8.68
C ILE A 398 -13.84 7.53 10.00
N ALA A 399 -13.93 6.74 11.07
CA ALA A 399 -13.52 7.14 12.40
C ALA A 399 -12.56 6.13 13.02
N PHE A 400 -11.57 6.63 13.77
CA PHE A 400 -10.56 5.85 14.44
C PHE A 400 -10.39 6.33 15.88
N ARG A 401 -9.92 5.47 16.76
CA ARG A 401 -9.43 5.87 18.08
C ARG A 401 -7.95 5.56 18.20
N ASN A 402 -7.15 6.59 18.43
CA ASN A 402 -5.72 6.47 18.64
C ASN A 402 -5.39 5.79 19.99
N PRO A 403 -4.16 5.28 20.17
CA PRO A 403 -3.73 4.69 21.44
C PRO A 403 -3.79 5.64 22.65
N ASP A 404 -3.72 6.96 22.41
CA ASP A 404 -3.85 8.00 23.45
C ASP A 404 -5.31 8.28 23.85
N GLY A 405 -6.29 7.64 23.19
CA GLY A 405 -7.71 7.80 23.44
C GLY A 405 -8.41 8.85 22.57
N THR A 406 -7.67 9.65 21.81
CA THR A 406 -8.25 10.63 20.88
C THR A 406 -9.02 9.94 19.77
N VAL A 407 -10.17 10.51 19.40
CA VAL A 407 -10.99 10.05 18.27
C VAL A 407 -10.71 10.93 17.05
N VAL A 408 -10.33 10.30 15.94
CA VAL A 408 -10.07 10.95 14.67
C VAL A 408 -11.20 10.61 13.71
N VAL A 409 -11.88 11.62 13.19
CA VAL A 409 -12.89 11.47 12.14
C VAL A 409 -12.34 12.10 10.87
N VAL A 410 -12.22 11.31 9.80
CA VAL A 410 -11.82 11.80 8.49
C VAL A 410 -13.05 11.75 7.57
N ALA A 411 -13.42 12.87 6.98
CA ALA A 411 -14.60 13.03 6.15
C ALA A 411 -14.29 13.78 4.85
N GLN A 412 -14.88 13.31 3.77
CA GLN A 412 -14.85 13.95 2.46
C GLN A 412 -16.22 14.55 2.14
N ASN A 413 -16.23 15.73 1.54
CA ASN A 413 -17.37 16.21 0.76
C ASN A 413 -16.97 16.21 -0.72
N ALA A 414 -17.31 15.15 -1.45
CA ALA A 414 -17.02 15.03 -2.88
C ALA A 414 -18.03 15.79 -3.76
N LEU A 415 -18.98 16.49 -3.16
CA LEU A 415 -20.06 17.17 -3.86
C LEU A 415 -19.66 18.61 -4.22
N GLU A 416 -20.38 19.17 -5.19
CA GLU A 416 -20.16 20.52 -5.71
C GLU A 416 -20.81 21.63 -4.87
N ASN A 417 -21.44 21.27 -3.74
CA ASN A 417 -22.10 22.19 -2.83
C ASN A 417 -21.61 22.00 -1.40
N GLU A 418 -21.74 23.05 -0.60
CA GLU A 418 -21.52 22.96 0.84
C GLU A 418 -22.46 21.92 1.46
N MET A 419 -21.94 21.17 2.40
CA MET A 419 -22.70 20.14 3.11
C MET A 419 -22.63 20.37 4.61
N PRO A 420 -23.78 20.48 5.31
CA PRO A 420 -23.76 20.37 6.77
C PRO A 420 -23.27 18.98 7.16
N PHE A 421 -22.50 18.93 8.24
CA PHE A 421 -21.99 17.68 8.79
C PHE A 421 -22.07 17.72 10.32
N GLU A 422 -22.75 16.74 10.88
CA GLU A 422 -22.86 16.51 12.32
C GLU A 422 -22.26 15.15 12.71
N PHE A 423 -21.40 15.15 13.72
CA PHE A 423 -20.84 13.94 14.29
C PHE A 423 -21.26 13.78 15.75
N ALA A 424 -21.50 12.55 16.18
CA ALA A 424 -21.78 12.22 17.58
C ALA A 424 -21.12 10.92 18.03
N ASP A 425 -20.66 10.92 19.28
CA ASP A 425 -20.23 9.75 20.04
C ASP A 425 -21.27 9.48 21.15
N PRO A 426 -22.06 8.40 21.07
CA PRO A 426 -23.06 8.07 22.08
C PRO A 426 -22.46 7.80 23.47
N ALA A 427 -21.18 7.43 23.56
CA ALA A 427 -20.49 7.17 24.81
C ALA A 427 -19.90 8.45 25.43
N ASP A 428 -19.65 9.48 24.63
CA ASP A 428 -19.14 10.78 25.09
C ASP A 428 -19.74 11.96 24.29
N ALA A 429 -20.80 12.54 24.85
CA ALA A 429 -21.50 13.68 24.27
C ALA A 429 -20.59 14.90 24.02
N SER A 430 -19.47 15.03 24.75
CA SER A 430 -18.55 16.17 24.60
C SER A 430 -17.83 16.18 23.25
N ARG A 431 -17.81 15.04 22.55
CA ARG A 431 -17.24 14.88 21.21
C ARG A 431 -18.21 15.25 20.08
N GLY A 432 -19.48 15.55 20.41
CA GLY A 432 -20.48 15.96 19.43
C GLY A 432 -20.13 17.30 18.79
N LEU A 433 -20.12 17.35 17.46
CA LEU A 433 -19.77 18.55 16.68
C LEU A 433 -20.70 18.77 15.49
N LYS A 434 -20.76 20.01 15.03
CA LYS A 434 -21.43 20.41 13.80
C LYS A 434 -20.61 21.45 13.04
N VAL A 435 -20.48 21.25 11.73
CA VAL A 435 -19.76 22.14 10.81
C VAL A 435 -20.44 22.19 9.44
N THR A 436 -19.95 23.06 8.57
CA THR A 436 -20.28 23.08 7.14
C THR A 436 -19.03 22.74 6.34
N LEU A 437 -19.02 21.60 5.66
CA LEU A 437 -17.93 21.16 4.81
C LEU A 437 -18.00 21.91 3.47
N ALA A 438 -16.88 22.48 3.04
CA ALA A 438 -16.78 23.12 1.72
C ALA A 438 -17.00 22.08 0.60
N PRO A 439 -17.42 22.50 -0.61
CA PRO A 439 -17.44 21.63 -1.78
C PRO A 439 -16.07 21.00 -2.02
N ARG A 440 -16.08 19.77 -2.54
CA ARG A 440 -14.86 19.05 -2.97
C ARG A 440 -13.74 19.12 -1.94
N SER A 441 -14.03 18.75 -0.68
CA SER A 441 -13.10 18.94 0.44
C SER A 441 -12.76 17.66 1.19
N PHE A 442 -11.54 17.61 1.75
CA PHE A 442 -11.10 16.62 2.73
C PHE A 442 -11.00 17.28 4.10
N ASN A 443 -11.48 16.61 5.14
CA ASN A 443 -11.63 17.18 6.48
C ASN A 443 -11.19 16.15 7.51
N THR A 444 -10.34 16.55 8.44
CA THR A 444 -9.97 15.74 9.60
C THR A 444 -10.34 16.47 10.88
N PHE A 445 -11.06 15.78 11.75
CA PHE A 445 -11.40 16.21 13.09
C PHE A 445 -10.63 15.36 14.10
N VAL A 446 -9.96 15.99 15.07
CA VAL A 446 -9.33 15.31 16.20
C VAL A 446 -10.08 15.71 17.47
N LEU A 447 -10.60 14.73 18.19
CA LEU A 447 -11.50 14.87 19.33
C LEU A 447 -10.83 14.25 20.56
N ASP A 448 -10.70 15.02 21.62
CA ASP A 448 -10.19 14.54 22.91
C ASP A 448 -11.19 13.59 23.60
#